data_AF-A0A965YVB9-F1
#
_entry.id   AF-A0A965YVB9-F1
#
_cell.length_a   1.000
_cell.length_b   1.000
_cell.length_c   1.000
_cell.angle_alpha   90.00
_cell.angle_beta   90.00
_cell.angle_gamma   90.00
#
_symmetry.space_group_name_H-M   'P 1'
#
loop_
_entity.id
_entity.type
_entity.pdbx_description
1 polymer ?
#
loop_
_entity_poly.entity_id
_entity_poly.type
_entity_poly.pdbx_seq_one_letter_code
_entity_poly.pdbx_strand_id
1 'polypeptide(L)' 'MKTILILLTALLLQGCLYFNDRGVSHRYYNGCKEYYDSMGIYHKECDENLLEYKTVTDGVKKGVHKSVETSKSLFE' A
#
# COMPACT_ATOMS: atom_id res chain seq x y z
N MET A 1 0.68 21.07 -28.23
CA MET A 1 -0.66 21.25 -27.59
C MET A 1 -1.19 19.97 -26.95
N LYS A 2 -1.26 18.82 -27.64
CA LYS A 2 -1.74 17.54 -27.06
C LYS A 2 -0.98 17.10 -25.79
N THR A 3 0.35 17.20 -25.77
CA THR A 3 1.19 16.84 -24.61
C THR A 3 0.90 17.71 -23.39
N ILE A 4 0.70 19.01 -23.61
CA ILE A 4 0.34 19.97 -22.56
C ILE A 4 -1.02 19.63 -21.96
N LEU A 5 -2.00 19.25 -22.80
CA LEU A 5 -3.32 18.83 -22.32
C LEU A 5 -3.25 17.58 -21.43
N ILE A 6 -2.45 16.58 -21.82
CA ILE A 6 -2.24 15.35 -21.03
C ILE A 6 -1.59 15.67 -19.68
N LEU A 7 -0.55 16.52 -19.68
CA LEU A 7 0.11 16.98 -18.47
C LEU A 7 -0.83 17.77 -17.57
N LEU A 8 -1.67 18.64 -18.14
CA LEU A 8 -2.68 19.39 -17.39
C LEU A 8 -3.70 18.46 -16.75
N THR A 9 -4.19 17.45 -17.47
CA THR A 9 -5.13 16.47 -16.90
C THR A 9 -4.50 15.66 -15.78
N ALA A 10 -3.22 15.29 -15.90
CA ALA A 10 -2.50 14.64 -14.81
C ALA A 10 -2.39 15.57 -13.59
N LEU A 11 -2.10 16.87 -13.81
CA LEU A 11 -2.01 17.90 -12.76
C LEU A 11 -3.36 18.25 -12.11
N LEU A 12 -4.48 18.10 -12.81
CA LEU A 12 -5.81 18.35 -12.26
C LEU A 12 -6.35 17.17 -11.43
N LEU A 13 -5.81 15.96 -11.63
CA LEU A 13 -6.16 14.76 -10.84
C LEU A 13 -5.27 14.60 -9.59
N GLN A 14 -4.40 15.58 -9.30
CA GLN A 14 -3.60 15.61 -8.08
C GLN A 14 -4.54 15.89 -6.90
N GLY A 15 -4.59 14.99 -5.91
CA GLY A 15 -5.47 15.14 -4.74
C GLY A 15 -6.67 14.20 -4.67
N CYS A 16 -6.91 13.37 -5.71
CA CYS A 16 -7.82 12.22 -5.59
C CYS A 16 -7.15 11.01 -4.92
N LEU A 17 -5.81 10.92 -5.04
CA LEU A 17 -4.98 9.89 -4.44
C LEU A 17 -3.91 10.54 -3.58
N TYR A 18 -3.77 10.05 -2.37
CA TYR A 18 -2.77 10.44 -1.39
C TYR A 18 -1.86 9.26 -1.10
N PHE A 19 -0.58 9.56 -0.91
CA PHE A 19 0.44 8.58 -0.54
C PHE A 19 0.81 8.84 0.92
N ASN A 20 0.68 7.83 1.77
CA ASN A 20 1.03 7.87 3.18
C ASN A 20 2.00 6.74 3.54
N ASP A 21 2.43 6.66 4.80
CA ASP A 21 3.44 5.70 5.26
C ASP A 21 3.05 4.23 5.07
N ARG A 22 1.74 3.95 4.99
CA ARG A 22 1.21 2.60 4.84
C ARG A 22 0.89 2.27 3.38
N GLY A 23 0.54 3.26 2.55
CA GLY A 23 0.08 2.99 1.19
C GLY A 23 -0.52 4.17 0.43
N VAL A 24 -1.43 3.84 -0.49
CA VAL A 24 -2.19 4.80 -1.32
C VAL A 24 -3.64 4.87 -0.85
N SER A 25 -4.15 6.06 -0.56
CA SER A 25 -5.50 6.27 -0.03
C SER A 25 -6.24 7.40 -0.75
N HIS A 26 -7.57 7.43 -0.64
CA HIS A 26 -8.38 8.57 -1.05
C HIS A 26 -8.44 9.66 0.04
N ARG A 27 -7.89 9.38 1.23
CA ARG A 27 -7.79 10.30 2.36
C ARG A 27 -6.34 10.67 2.62
N TYR A 28 -6.11 11.94 2.95
CA TYR A 28 -4.77 12.42 3.31
C TYR A 28 -4.27 11.77 4.61
N TYR A 29 -5.14 11.68 5.62
CA TYR A 29 -4.86 10.99 6.89
C TYR A 29 -5.75 9.75 7.02
N ASN A 30 -5.20 8.72 7.65
CA ASN A 30 -5.94 7.51 7.96
C ASN A 30 -6.75 7.73 9.24
N GLY A 31 -8.04 7.35 9.22
CA GLY A 31 -8.85 7.31 10.42
C GLY A 31 -8.34 6.19 11.31
N CYS A 32 -7.56 6.53 12.32
CA CYS A 32 -7.09 5.56 13.31
C CYS A 32 -7.88 5.71 14.61
N LYS A 33 -8.42 4.60 15.09
CA LYS A 33 -9.03 4.47 16.40
C LYS A 33 -8.00 3.89 17.36
N GLU A 34 -7.69 4.66 18.40
CA GLU A 34 -6.76 4.28 19.45
C GLU A 34 -7.55 4.05 20.74
N TYR A 35 -7.40 2.89 21.38
CA TYR A 35 -8.10 2.54 22.61
C TYR A 35 -7.34 1.51 23.43
N TYR A 36 -7.72 1.38 24.71
CA TYR A 36 -7.25 0.31 25.59
C TYR A 36 -8.37 -0.71 25.78
N ASP A 37 -8.05 -2.00 25.73
CA ASP A 37 -9.02 -3.06 26.02
C ASP A 37 -9.28 -3.23 27.53
N SER A 38 -10.14 -4.18 27.89
CA SER A 38 -10.47 -4.48 29.29
C SER A 38 -9.28 -4.98 30.12
N MET A 39 -8.19 -5.42 29.47
CA MET A 39 -6.94 -5.84 30.11
C MET A 39 -5.92 -4.69 30.19
N GLY A 40 -6.26 -3.51 29.66
CA GLY A 40 -5.36 -2.36 29.59
C GLY A 40 -4.31 -2.44 28.48
N ILE A 41 -4.50 -3.32 27.48
CA ILE A 41 -3.58 -3.42 26.33
C ILE A 41 -3.96 -2.35 25.30
N TYR A 42 -2.95 -1.65 24.78
CA TYR A 42 -3.12 -0.61 23.76
C TYR A 42 -3.37 -1.22 22.38
N HIS A 43 -4.41 -0.73 21.70
CA HIS A 43 -4.77 -1.09 20.34
C HIS A 43 -4.84 0.16 19.46
N LYS A 44 -4.31 0.04 18.24
CA LYS A 44 -4.41 1.04 17.18
C LYS A 44 -4.95 0.37 15.92
N GLU A 45 -6.20 0.63 15.63
CA GLU A 45 -6.88 0.14 14.44
C GLU A 45 -7.02 1.31 13.47
N CYS A 46 -6.62 1.12 12.21
CA CYS A 46 -6.68 2.19 11.22
C CYS A 46 -7.47 1.70 10.00
N ASP A 47 -8.26 2.59 9.41
CA ASP A 47 -8.94 2.35 8.13
C ASP A 47 -7.98 1.77 7.09
N GLU A 48 -8.46 0.90 6.20
CA GLU A 48 -7.63 0.35 5.13
C GLU A 48 -7.36 1.39 4.03
N ASN A 49 -6.14 1.37 3.49
CA ASN A 49 -5.81 2.12 2.27
C ASN A 49 -6.38 1.42 1.03
N LEU A 50 -6.48 2.15 -0.09
CA LEU A 50 -6.81 1.54 -1.40
C LEU A 50 -5.76 0.49 -1.79
N LEU A 51 -4.51 0.74 -1.44
CA LEU A 51 -3.40 -0.18 -1.61
C LEU A 51 -2.43 -0.06 -0.44
N GLU A 52 -2.18 -1.17 0.26
CA GLU A 52 -1.20 -1.25 1.33
C GLU A 52 0.16 -1.70 0.77
N TYR A 53 1.24 -0.99 1.10
CA TYR A 53 2.60 -1.35 0.67
C TYR A 53 3.03 -2.71 1.22
N LYS A 54 2.55 -3.07 2.41
CA LYS A 54 2.79 -4.39 3.00
C LYS A 54 2.25 -5.50 2.12
N THR A 55 1.03 -5.36 1.59
CA THR A 55 0.42 -6.36 0.71
C THR A 55 1.23 -6.58 -0.55
N VAL A 56 1.71 -5.49 -1.17
CA VAL A 56 2.60 -5.57 -2.34
C VAL A 56 3.92 -6.25 -1.97
N THR A 57 4.54 -5.85 -0.87
CA THR A 57 5.83 -6.39 -0.43
C THR A 57 5.75 -7.88 -0.12
N ASP A 58 4.71 -8.31 0.60
CA ASP A 58 4.47 -9.71 0.94
C ASP A 58 4.21 -10.55 -0.32
N GLY A 59 3.43 -10.02 -1.26
CA GLY A 59 3.17 -10.65 -2.55
C GLY A 59 4.44 -10.85 -3.37
N VAL A 60 5.27 -9.81 -3.49
CA VAL A 60 6.57 -9.87 -4.18
C VAL A 60 7.49 -10.87 -3.50
N LYS A 61 7.62 -10.83 -2.17
CA LYS A 61 8.46 -11.75 -1.41
C LYS A 61 8.06 -13.21 -1.64
N LYS A 62 6.75 -13.50 -1.64
CA LYS A 62 6.22 -14.84 -1.92
C LYS A 62 6.53 -15.29 -3.35
N GLY A 63 6.38 -14.40 -4.34
CA GLY A 63 6.72 -14.67 -5.73
C GLY A 63 8.20 -15.01 -5.89
N VAL A 64 9.08 -14.18 -5.31
CA VAL A 64 10.54 -14.38 -5.33
C VAL A 64 10.92 -15.72 -4.69
N HIS A 65 10.37 -16.04 -3.52
CA HIS A 65 10.64 -17.31 -2.84
C HIS A 65 10.31 -18.52 -3.72
N LYS A 66 9.10 -18.51 -4.32
CA LYS A 66 8.67 -19.58 -5.22
C LYS A 66 9.59 -19.71 -6.43
N SER A 67 10.02 -18.58 -7.01
CA SER A 67 10.98 -18.59 -8.13
C SER A 67 12.34 -19.17 -7.75
N VAL A 68 12.84 -18.82 -6.55
CA VAL A 68 14.11 -19.35 -6.03
C VAL A 68 14.01 -20.86 -5.77
N GLU A 69 12.94 -21.33 -5.11
CA GLU A 69 12.71 -22.76 -4.87
C GLU A 69 12.60 -23.55 -6.18
N THR A 70 11.83 -23.02 -7.14
CA THR A 70 11.68 -23.66 -8.46
C THR A 70 13.02 -23.75 -9.17
N SER A 71 13.81 -22.66 -9.15
CA SER A 71 15.14 -22.65 -9.76
C SER A 71 16.04 -23.67 -9.10
N LYS A 72 16.05 -23.73 -7.76
CA LYS A 72 16.83 -24.71 -7.00
C LYS A 72 16.46 -26.15 -7.39
N SER A 73 15.17 -26.46 -7.51
CA SER A 73 14.71 -27.80 -7.94
C SER A 73 15.06 -28.19 -9.38
N LEU A 74 15.44 -27.23 -10.24
CA LEU A 74 15.87 -27.51 -11.61
C LEU A 74 17.36 -27.85 -11.72
N PHE A 75 18.16 -27.50 -10.70
CA PHE A 75 19.61 -27.72 -10.66
C PHE A 75 20.04 -28.76 -9.62
N GLU A 76 19.11 -29.32 -8.85
CA GLU A 76 19.26 -30.52 -8.01
C GLU A 76 18.80 -31.77 -8.77
#